data_AF-A0A8T3PQS4-F1
#
_entry.id   AF-A0A8T3PQS4-F1
#
_cell.length_a   1.000
_cell.length_b   1.000
_cell.length_c   1.000
_cell.angle_alpha   90.00
_cell.angle_beta   90.00
_cell.angle_gamma   90.00
#
_symmetry.space_group_name_H-M   'P 1'
#
loop_
_entity.id
_entity.type
_entity.pdbx_description
1 polymer ?
#
loop_
_entity_poly.entity_id
_entity_poly.type
_entity_poly.pdbx_seq_one_letter_code
_entity_poly.pdbx_strand_id
1 'polypeptide(L)'
;MRRPTNLSLEPDAIERGQRYGRLHGKNLSQLVNDFLRALPLEPVRQRDLSPLVRRLRGVAAGGQTDREDYREHLIRKYGGH
;
A
#
# COMPACT_ATOMS: atom_id res chain seq x y z
N MET A 1 11.38 -10.00 18.55
CA MET A 1 11.25 -8.68 19.23
C MET A 1 10.67 -7.68 18.25
N ARG A 2 9.63 -6.93 18.62
CA ARG A 2 9.04 -5.88 17.76
C ARG A 2 9.77 -4.57 18.06
N ARG A 3 10.25 -3.86 17.02
CA ARG A 3 10.88 -2.54 17.18
C ARG A 3 9.93 -1.45 16.65
N PRO A 4 9.68 -0.37 17.40
CA PRO A 4 8.90 0.75 16.91
C PRO A 4 9.67 1.51 15.82
N THR A 5 8.96 1.95 14.79
CA THR A 5 9.48 2.76 13.68
C THR A 5 8.46 3.86 13.39
N ASN A 6 8.95 5.08 13.19
CA ASN A 6 8.11 6.20 12.76
C ASN A 6 7.91 6.11 11.25
N LEU A 7 6.64 6.04 10.83
CA LEU A 7 6.23 6.04 9.44
C LEU A 7 5.40 7.30 9.19
N SER A 8 5.76 8.07 8.17
CA SER A 8 4.92 9.16 7.68
C SER A 8 3.89 8.57 6.72
N LEU A 9 2.60 8.73 7.04
CA LEU A 9 1.48 8.25 6.27
C LEU A 9 0.50 9.40 6.06
N GLU A 10 -0.19 9.39 4.92
CA GLU A 10 -1.28 10.34 4.67
C GLU A 10 -2.40 10.15 5.70
N PRO A 11 -3.02 11.24 6.19
CA PRO A 11 -4.11 11.17 7.17
C PRO A 11 -5.24 10.21 6.75
N ASP A 12 -5.67 10.28 5.49
CA ASP A 12 -6.72 9.42 4.94
C ASP A 12 -6.32 7.92 4.96
N ALA A 13 -5.04 7.63 4.74
CA ALA A 13 -4.53 6.26 4.79
C ALA A 13 -4.54 5.72 6.23
N ILE A 14 -4.22 6.57 7.21
CA ILE A 14 -4.30 6.24 8.64
C ILE A 14 -5.76 5.91 9.00
N GLU A 15 -6.72 6.77 8.65
CA GLU A 15 -8.13 6.55 8.96
C GLU A 15 -8.67 5.27 8.33
N ARG A 16 -8.39 5.06 7.04
CA ARG A 16 -8.83 3.87 6.32
C ARG A 16 -8.23 2.60 6.93
N GLY A 17 -6.95 2.61 7.26
CA GLY A 17 -6.25 1.50 7.89
C GLY A 17 -6.79 1.18 9.28
N GLN A 18 -7.07 2.21 10.10
CA GLN A 18 -7.68 2.03 11.41
C GLN A 18 -9.10 1.45 11.30
N ARG A 19 -9.92 1.94 10.36
CA ARG A 19 -11.27 1.41 10.14
C ARG A 19 -11.25 -0.05 9.70
N TYR A 20 -10.39 -0.38 8.73
CA TYR A 20 -10.19 -1.77 8.31
C TYR A 20 -9.73 -2.64 9.47
N GLY A 21 -8.75 -2.17 10.24
CA GLY A 21 -8.26 -2.87 11.42
C GLY A 21 -9.38 -3.22 12.40
N ARG A 22 -10.21 -2.24 12.78
CA ARG A 22 -11.33 -2.45 13.70
C ARG A 22 -12.30 -3.53 13.19
N LEU A 23 -12.62 -3.52 11.89
CA LEU A 23 -13.52 -4.52 11.29
C LEU A 23 -12.93 -5.94 11.30
N HIS A 24 -11.59 -6.06 11.30
CA HIS A 24 -10.89 -7.34 11.24
C HIS A 24 -10.13 -7.71 12.53
N GLY A 25 -10.42 -7.02 13.65
CA GLY A 25 -9.78 -7.29 14.94
C GLY A 25 -8.27 -7.01 14.99
N LYS A 26 -7.78 -6.10 14.15
CA LYS A 26 -6.36 -5.71 14.04
C LYS A 26 -6.17 -4.21 14.29
N ASN A 27 -5.00 -3.81 14.80
CA ASN A 27 -4.60 -2.39 14.81
C ASN A 27 -3.74 -2.03 13.59
N LEU A 28 -3.55 -0.74 13.34
CA LEU A 28 -2.77 -0.23 12.21
C LEU A 28 -1.35 -0.82 12.19
N SER A 29 -0.68 -0.90 13.35
CA SER A 29 0.67 -1.46 13.47
C SER A 29 0.74 -2.96 13.14
N GLN A 30 -0.31 -3.73 13.44
CA GLN A 30 -0.45 -5.13 13.02
C GLN A 30 -0.63 -5.24 11.52
N LEU A 31 -1.49 -4.41 10.91
CA LEU A 31 -1.69 -4.42 9.47
C LEU A 31 -0.39 -4.10 8.71
N VAL A 32 0.31 -3.03 9.12
CA VAL A 32 1.58 -2.63 8.50
C VAL A 32 2.64 -3.71 8.69
N ASN A 33 2.75 -4.27 9.89
CA ASN A 33 3.70 -5.36 10.15
C ASN A 33 3.42 -6.60 9.29
N ASP A 34 2.16 -7.02 9.20
CA ASP A 34 1.78 -8.19 8.41
C ASP A 34 2.06 -7.97 6.93
N PHE A 35 1.74 -6.77 6.42
CA PHE A 35 2.05 -6.39 5.04
C PHE A 35 3.56 -6.42 4.77
N LEU A 36 4.36 -5.76 5.60
CA LEU A 36 5.82 -5.71 5.42
C LEU A 36 6.45 -7.12 5.48
N ARG A 37 5.94 -8.02 6.32
CA ARG A 37 6.39 -9.41 6.40
C ARG A 37 6.00 -10.26 5.18
N ALA A 38 4.95 -9.87 4.47
CA ALA A 38 4.49 -10.56 3.26
C ALA A 38 5.24 -10.11 2.00
N LEU A 39 6.05 -9.05 2.08
CA LEU A 39 6.86 -8.59 0.96
C LEU A 39 7.94 -9.64 0.62
N PRO A 40 8.03 -10.08 -0.65
CA PRO A 40 9.08 -11.00 -1.03
C PRO A 40 10.44 -10.30 -1.03
N LEU A 41 11.47 -10.98 -0.51
CA LEU A 41 12.84 -10.47 -0.46
C LEU A 41 13.63 -10.72 -1.76
N GLU A 42 13.15 -11.65 -2.58
CA GLU A 42 13.72 -11.96 -3.88
C GLU A 42 12.72 -11.58 -4.98
N PRO A 43 13.20 -11.26 -6.20
CA PRO A 43 12.32 -11.04 -7.34
C PRO A 43 11.57 -12.35 -7.66
N VAL A 44 10.36 -12.47 -7.11
CA VAL A 44 9.48 -13.61 -7.36
C VAL A 44 9.17 -13.63 -8.85
N ARG A 45 9.53 -14.74 -9.52
CA ARG A 45 9.05 -15.01 -10.88
C ARG A 45 7.52 -14.93 -10.81
N GLN A 46 6.92 -14.13 -11.69
CA GLN A 46 5.48 -13.76 -11.64
C GLN A 46 4.50 -14.93 -11.49
N ARG A 47 4.96 -16.16 -11.75
CA ARG A 47 4.21 -17.41 -11.70
C ARG A 47 3.95 -17.96 -10.28
N ASP A 48 4.71 -17.53 -9.27
CA ASP A 48 4.59 -18.03 -7.88
C ASP A 48 3.80 -17.12 -6.94
N LEU A 49 3.22 -16.03 -7.46
CA LEU A 49 2.45 -15.08 -6.66
C LEU A 49 0.99 -15.55 -6.52
N SER A 50 0.52 -15.66 -5.27
CA SER A 50 -0.90 -15.94 -5.02
C SER A 50 -1.78 -14.86 -5.69
N PRO A 51 -3.03 -15.19 -6.09
CA PRO A 51 -3.92 -14.24 -6.77
C PRO A 51 -4.11 -12.91 -6.03
N LEU A 52 -4.06 -12.94 -4.70
CA LEU A 52 -4.15 -11.75 -3.85
C LEU A 52 -2.91 -10.85 -4.01
N VAL A 53 -1.72 -11.45 -4.02
CA VAL A 53 -0.45 -10.74 -4.20
C VAL A 53 -0.32 -10.21 -5.62
N ARG A 54 -0.83 -10.94 -6.62
CA ARG A 54 -0.94 -10.45 -8.01
C ARG A 54 -1.84 -9.22 -8.14
N ARG A 55 -2.98 -9.15 -7.43
CA ARG A 55 -3.85 -7.97 -7.44
C ARG A 55 -3.17 -6.76 -6.81
N LEU A 56 -2.54 -6.94 -5.65
CA LEU A 56 -1.81 -5.85 -4.98
C LEU A 56 -0.60 -5.40 -5.79
N ARG A 57 0.13 -6.34 -6.42
CA ARG A 57 1.23 -6.00 -7.32
C ARG A 57 0.74 -5.36 -8.61
N GLY A 58 -0.41 -5.74 -9.18
CA GLY A 58 -0.97 -5.07 -10.37
C GLY A 58 -1.32 -3.60 -10.09
N VAL A 59 -1.79 -3.31 -8.88
CA VAL A 59 -1.99 -1.93 -8.40
C VAL A 59 -0.65 -1.20 -8.16
N ALA A 60 0.42 -1.92 -7.83
CA ALA A 60 1.76 -1.34 -7.61
C ALA A 60 2.69 -1.36 -8.85
N ALA A 61 2.38 -2.16 -9.88
CA ALA A 61 3.18 -2.35 -11.09
C ALA A 61 2.85 -1.30 -12.17
N GLY A 62 1.82 -0.46 -11.95
CA GLY A 62 1.77 0.90 -12.50
C GLY A 62 2.85 1.74 -11.81
N GLY A 63 4.11 1.36 -11.92
CA GLY A 63 5.12 1.74 -10.93
C GLY A 63 6.48 2.11 -11.48
N GLN A 64 6.54 2.56 -12.74
CA GLN A 64 7.59 3.47 -13.24
C GLN A 64 7.01 4.48 -14.25
N THR A 65 5.96 4.12 -14.99
CA THR A 65 5.26 5.04 -15.91
C THR A 65 4.19 5.90 -15.22
N ASP A 66 3.58 5.40 -14.14
CA ASP A 66 2.37 6.00 -13.53
C ASP A 66 2.66 7.22 -12.65
N ARG A 67 3.92 7.55 -12.34
CA ARG A 67 4.20 8.68 -11.44
C ARG A 67 3.88 10.02 -12.10
N GLU A 68 3.96 10.10 -13.42
CA GLU A 68 3.52 11.24 -14.24
C GLU A 68 2.00 11.22 -14.40
N ASP A 69 1.39 10.10 -14.80
CA ASP A 69 -0.07 9.94 -14.92
C ASP A 69 -0.81 10.22 -13.60
N TYR A 70 -0.27 9.77 -12.46
CA TYR A 70 -0.81 10.06 -11.14
C TYR A 70 -0.69 11.55 -10.79
N ARG A 71 0.39 12.21 -11.20
CA ARG A 71 0.56 13.66 -11.04
C ARG A 71 -0.44 14.42 -11.91
N GLU A 72 -0.61 14.01 -13.16
CA GLU A 72 -1.54 14.60 -14.12
C GLU A 72 -3.00 14.40 -13.69
N HIS A 73 -3.32 13.22 -13.14
CA HIS A 73 -4.64 12.92 -12.57
C HIS A 73 -4.95 13.76 -11.32
N LEU A 74 -3.94 14.04 -10.48
CA LEU A 74 -4.09 14.94 -9.33
C LEU A 74 -4.24 16.40 -9.74
N ILE A 75 -3.51 16.86 -10.76
CA ILE A 75 -3.65 18.21 -11.34
C ILE A 75 -5.02 18.38 -11.99
N ARG A 76 -5.53 17.37 -12.70
CA ARG A 76 -6.86 17.44 -13.34
C ARG A 76 -8.02 17.43 -12.34
N LYS A 77 -7.84 16.78 -11.18
CA LYS A 77 -8.87 16.65 -10.15
C LYS A 77 -8.86 17.78 -9.12
N TYR A 78 -7.72 18.43 -8.89
CA TYR A 78 -7.55 19.46 -7.86
C TYR A 78 -6.85 20.75 -8.35
N GLY A 79 -6.48 20.86 -9.63
CA GLY A 79 -5.80 22.02 -10.22
C GLY A 79 -6.71 23.04 -10.90
N GLY A 80 -8.00 23.05 -10.57
CA GLY A 80 -8.91 24.13 -10.94
C GLY A 80 -8.98 25.14 -9.79
N HIS A 81 -8.57 26.38 -10.09
CA HIS A 81 -8.65 27.55 -9.23
C HIS A 81 -10.09 27.91 -8.85
#